data_AF-A0A554MRE3-F1
#
_entry.id   AF-A0A554MRE3-F1
#
_cell.length_a   1.000
_cell.length_b   1.000
_cell.length_c   1.000
_cell.angle_alpha   90.00
_cell.angle_beta   90.00
_cell.angle_gamma   90.00
#
_symmetry.space_group_name_H-M   'P 1'
#
loop_
_entity.id
_entity.type
_entity.pdbx_description
1 polymer ?
#
loop_
_entity_poly.entity_id
_entity_poly.type
_entity_poly.pdbx_seq_one_letter_code
_entity_poly.pdbx_strand_id
1 'polypeptide(L)'
;MTVKNIGGLGVSLFALALLLAPEAARTAGSGGGGGTVVTPPPVACTADTWSCTSFGECSAEGRKTRVCTMTDNCPTAETPKPSESEACTPPAKPLETPKPTTTTSPVADKCTADEFDCTEFAQCGENGKQVRKCVMKKDCAGVTTPKPEEERVCPGLRCGQLDTLEKRVSCRLKLSESELASEFKLLYYPEYCKTGKTDDWKKGCIALYQSFGKCWKMPVGEKRVGCAKEVLSIGDLNKEKDACIGKKGTEKTACVEAMTKKVKNFVLFNLYELSQKAETLLKQGKATTEQVAAFDVYIETKKQELQTKNTVADWKRIAGEVKAKWAEFVKNVKK
;
A
#
# COMPACT_ATOMS: atom_id res chain seq x y z
N MET A 1 -19.98 -0.92 -33.84
CA MET A 1 -19.38 -1.78 -32.79
C MET A 1 -20.11 -3.10 -32.79
N THR A 2 -19.51 -4.15 -33.35
CA THR A 2 -20.13 -5.46 -33.55
C THR A 2 -20.08 -6.24 -32.24
N VAL A 3 -21.22 -6.47 -31.60
CA VAL A 3 -21.34 -7.28 -30.39
C VAL A 3 -21.03 -8.73 -30.76
N LYS A 4 -19.81 -9.18 -30.45
CA LYS A 4 -19.36 -10.56 -30.68
C LYS A 4 -20.16 -11.48 -29.75
N ASN A 5 -20.78 -12.49 -30.35
CA ASN A 5 -21.71 -13.43 -29.74
C ASN A 5 -21.15 -14.07 -28.43
N ILE A 6 -21.78 -13.81 -27.29
CA ILE A 6 -21.32 -14.19 -25.92
C ILE A 6 -21.84 -15.62 -25.53
N GLY A 7 -22.12 -16.48 -26.51
CA GLY A 7 -22.85 -17.74 -26.34
C GLY A 7 -22.19 -18.83 -25.48
N GLY A 8 -20.92 -18.67 -25.05
CA GLY A 8 -20.16 -19.69 -24.31
C GLY A 8 -20.00 -19.47 -22.80
N LEU A 9 -20.53 -18.38 -22.24
CA LEU A 9 -20.20 -17.94 -20.86
C LEU A 9 -21.00 -18.64 -19.74
N GLY A 10 -21.99 -19.47 -20.09
CA GLY A 10 -23.06 -19.90 -19.18
C GLY A 10 -22.70 -20.91 -18.07
N VAL A 11 -21.62 -21.69 -18.16
CA VAL A 11 -21.39 -22.80 -17.18
C VAL A 11 -20.12 -22.57 -16.32
N SER A 12 -19.34 -21.55 -16.62
CA SER A 12 -17.92 -21.54 -16.25
C SER A 12 -17.57 -20.74 -14.99
N LEU A 13 -18.22 -19.60 -14.69
CA LEU A 13 -17.80 -18.71 -13.59
C LEU A 13 -17.80 -19.33 -12.16
N PHE A 14 -18.54 -20.42 -11.95
CA PHE A 14 -18.85 -20.97 -10.60
C PHE A 14 -17.73 -21.72 -9.93
N ALA A 15 -16.99 -22.53 -10.71
CA ALA A 15 -15.87 -23.29 -10.17
C ALA A 15 -14.80 -22.36 -9.58
N LEU A 16 -14.73 -21.11 -10.03
CA LEU A 16 -13.67 -20.18 -9.68
C LEU A 16 -13.68 -19.72 -8.22
N ALA A 17 -14.87 -19.43 -7.67
CA ALA A 17 -15.01 -18.99 -6.29
C ALA A 17 -14.87 -20.16 -5.29
N LEU A 18 -15.16 -21.39 -5.73
CA LEU A 18 -15.02 -22.61 -4.93
C LEU A 18 -13.59 -23.19 -4.97
N LEU A 19 -12.83 -22.97 -6.05
CA LEU A 19 -11.47 -23.51 -6.20
C LEU A 19 -10.44 -22.88 -5.25
N LEU A 20 -10.70 -21.67 -4.72
CA LEU A 20 -9.82 -20.98 -3.78
C LEU A 20 -10.23 -21.17 -2.31
N ALA A 21 -11.33 -21.87 -2.03
CA ALA A 21 -11.65 -22.28 -0.67
C ALA A 21 -10.62 -23.32 -0.21
N PRO A 22 -9.91 -23.10 0.91
CA PRO A 22 -9.04 -24.13 1.46
C PRO A 22 -9.88 -25.36 1.79
N GLU A 23 -9.36 -26.54 1.48
CA GLU A 23 -9.87 -27.77 2.07
C GLU A 23 -9.71 -27.63 3.59
N ALA A 24 -10.82 -27.39 4.27
CA ALA A 24 -10.85 -27.30 5.72
C ALA A 24 -10.37 -28.64 6.29
N ALA A 25 -9.16 -28.65 6.82
CA ALA A 25 -8.73 -29.68 7.75
C ALA A 25 -9.69 -29.63 8.94
N ARG A 26 -10.63 -30.57 8.97
CA ARG A 26 -11.59 -30.75 10.06
C ARG A 26 -10.84 -31.20 11.32
N THR A 27 -10.31 -30.26 12.09
CA THR A 27 -9.89 -30.53 13.47
C THR A 27 -11.07 -30.22 14.38
N ALA A 28 -11.80 -31.26 14.77
CA ALA A 28 -12.81 -31.20 15.82
C ALA A 28 -12.08 -31.08 17.17
N GLY A 29 -12.23 -29.95 17.85
CA GLY A 29 -11.72 -29.70 19.20
C GLY A 29 -12.79 -29.04 20.03
N SER A 30 -13.40 -29.83 20.91
CA SER A 30 -14.40 -29.45 21.92
C SER A 30 -13.72 -29.16 23.26
N GLY A 31 -14.21 -28.16 23.99
CA GLY A 31 -13.82 -27.82 25.37
C GLY A 31 -13.58 -26.31 25.51
N GLY A 32 -14.36 -25.50 26.23
CA GLY A 32 -15.28 -25.79 27.34
C GLY A 32 -14.58 -25.52 28.67
N GLY A 33 -14.58 -24.26 29.13
CA GLY A 33 -13.99 -23.86 30.41
C GLY A 33 -14.16 -22.36 30.69
N GLY A 34 -15.30 -21.98 31.27
CA GLY A 34 -15.60 -20.62 31.69
C GLY A 34 -15.02 -20.35 33.08
N GLY A 35 -13.97 -19.53 33.14
CA GLY A 35 -13.48 -18.90 34.36
C GLY A 35 -13.80 -17.41 34.33
N THR A 36 -14.64 -16.93 35.23
CA THR A 36 -14.94 -15.51 35.41
C THR A 36 -13.71 -14.80 35.98
N VAL A 37 -12.92 -14.20 35.09
CA VAL A 37 -11.86 -13.26 35.44
C VAL A 37 -12.52 -11.94 35.81
N VAL A 38 -12.39 -11.55 37.08
CA VAL A 38 -12.76 -10.20 37.54
C VAL A 38 -11.74 -9.24 36.94
N THR A 39 -12.11 -8.63 35.81
CA THR A 39 -11.27 -7.64 35.13
C THR A 39 -11.25 -6.36 35.98
N PRO A 40 -10.07 -5.90 36.45
CA PRO A 40 -9.97 -4.60 37.10
C PRO A 40 -10.50 -3.50 36.15
N PRO A 41 -11.10 -2.42 36.70
CA PRO A 41 -11.64 -1.34 35.88
C PRO A 41 -10.54 -0.84 34.93
N PRO A 42 -10.86 -0.67 33.64
CA PRO A 42 -9.87 -0.22 32.66
C PRO A 42 -9.29 1.11 33.13
N VAL A 43 -7.96 1.17 33.23
CA VAL A 43 -7.25 2.42 33.51
C VAL A 43 -7.68 3.40 32.43
N ALA A 44 -8.44 4.41 32.82
CA ALA A 44 -8.89 5.44 31.91
C ALA A 44 -7.66 6.17 31.39
N CYS A 45 -7.37 6.01 30.11
CA CYS A 45 -6.39 6.84 29.43
C CYS A 45 -6.87 8.31 29.50
N THR A 46 -5.95 9.23 29.81
CA THR A 46 -6.27 10.66 29.98
C THR A 46 -5.65 11.56 28.91
N ALA A 47 -4.74 11.06 28.08
CA ALA A 47 -4.05 11.82 27.04
C ALA A 47 -3.48 10.90 25.96
N ASP A 48 -3.33 11.42 24.74
CA ASP A 48 -2.58 10.73 23.68
C ASP A 48 -1.09 10.77 24.01
N THR A 49 -0.40 9.66 23.78
CA THR A 49 1.05 9.58 23.96
C THR A 49 1.74 9.72 22.63
N TRP A 50 2.83 10.49 22.60
CA TRP A 50 3.64 10.74 21.41
C TRP A 50 5.08 10.33 21.69
N SER A 51 5.67 9.55 20.80
CA SER A 51 7.10 9.25 20.77
C SER A 51 7.77 10.09 19.68
N CYS A 52 8.72 10.93 20.07
CA CYS A 52 9.46 11.79 19.15
C CYS A 52 10.92 11.37 19.06
N THR A 53 11.51 11.45 17.87
CA THR A 53 12.96 11.37 17.71
C THR A 53 13.63 12.58 18.34
N SER A 54 14.95 12.50 18.56
CA SER A 54 15.75 13.69 18.82
C SER A 54 15.68 14.66 17.64
N PHE A 55 15.85 15.95 17.90
CA PHE A 55 16.04 16.94 16.84
C PHE A 55 17.34 16.64 16.08
N GLY A 56 17.29 16.82 14.75
CA GLY A 56 18.47 16.77 13.89
C GLY A 56 19.40 17.95 14.10
N GLU A 57 20.45 18.01 13.27
CA GLU A 57 21.36 19.15 13.23
C GLU A 57 20.64 20.44 12.80
N CYS A 58 21.18 21.58 13.22
CA CYS A 58 20.63 22.87 12.85
C CYS A 58 20.89 23.15 11.36
N SER A 59 19.82 23.41 10.59
CA SER A 59 19.94 23.82 9.19
C SER A 59 20.61 25.19 9.07
N ALA A 60 21.07 25.53 7.87
CA ALA A 60 21.61 26.85 7.58
C ALA A 60 20.57 27.97 7.78
N GLU A 61 19.27 27.65 7.70
CA GLU A 61 18.17 28.60 7.98
C GLU A 61 17.85 28.74 9.48
N GLY A 62 18.63 28.11 10.37
CA GLY A 62 18.45 28.22 11.81
C GLY A 62 17.24 27.43 12.34
N ARG A 63 16.94 26.29 11.72
CA ARG A 63 15.89 25.37 12.19
C ARG A 63 16.39 23.94 12.27
N LYS A 64 15.95 23.22 13.30
CA LYS A 64 16.12 21.77 13.43
C LYS A 64 14.75 21.11 13.46
N THR A 65 14.64 19.93 12.87
CA THR A 65 13.39 19.17 12.78
C THR A 65 13.49 17.84 13.51
N ARG A 66 12.35 17.31 13.96
CA ARG A 66 12.20 15.96 14.52
C ARG A 66 10.90 15.32 14.02
N VAL A 67 10.76 14.02 14.19
CA VAL A 67 9.53 13.29 13.83
C VAL A 67 8.86 12.78 15.09
N CYS A 68 7.57 13.07 15.24
CA CYS A 68 6.73 12.60 16.34
C CYS A 68 5.65 11.64 15.83
N THR A 69 5.62 10.44 16.39
CA THR A 69 4.63 9.40 16.08
C THR A 69 3.75 9.16 17.31
N MET A 70 2.44 9.19 17.12
CA MET A 70 1.48 8.85 18.18
C MET A 70 1.60 7.36 18.53
N THR A 71 1.86 7.05 19.79
CA THR A 71 2.03 5.69 20.30
C THR A 71 0.74 5.14 20.88
N ASP A 72 -0.02 5.95 21.62
CA ASP A 72 -1.34 5.60 22.13
C ASP A 72 -2.34 6.71 21.81
N ASN A 73 -3.48 6.32 21.24
CA ASN A 73 -4.59 7.22 20.91
C ASN A 73 -5.71 7.01 21.93
N CYS A 74 -6.02 8.05 22.67
CA CYS A 74 -6.96 8.08 23.76
C CYS A 74 -8.36 8.43 23.24
N PRO A 75 -9.37 7.55 23.28
CA PRO A 75 -10.67 7.85 22.67
C PRO A 75 -11.42 9.04 23.29
N THR A 76 -11.09 9.37 24.54
CA THR A 76 -11.78 10.36 25.37
C THR A 76 -10.98 11.65 25.56
N ALA A 77 -9.78 11.75 25.01
CA ALA A 77 -8.91 12.91 25.14
C ALA A 77 -8.28 13.24 23.79
N GLU A 78 -8.03 14.52 23.51
CA GLU A 78 -7.31 14.96 22.33
C GLU A 78 -6.11 15.77 22.80
N THR A 79 -4.92 15.19 22.69
CA THR A 79 -3.66 15.80 23.12
C THR A 79 -2.91 16.34 21.91
N PRO A 80 -2.64 17.65 21.85
CA PRO A 80 -1.96 18.25 20.71
C PRO A 80 -0.62 17.58 20.40
N LYS A 81 -0.35 17.36 19.11
CA LYS A 81 0.93 16.83 18.64
C LYS A 81 2.09 17.75 19.06
N PRO A 82 3.20 17.24 19.61
CA PRO A 82 4.36 18.05 19.93
C PRO A 82 4.96 18.74 18.70
N SER A 83 5.58 19.92 18.89
CA SER A 83 6.24 20.63 17.78
C SER A 83 7.35 19.78 17.14
N GLU A 84 7.36 19.76 15.81
CA GLU A 84 8.36 19.08 14.97
C GLU A 84 9.43 20.04 14.43
N SER A 85 9.35 21.33 14.76
CA SER A 85 10.31 22.36 14.36
C SER A 85 10.70 23.20 15.58
N GLU A 86 11.99 23.46 15.72
CA GLU A 86 12.54 24.35 16.74
C GLU A 86 13.60 25.25 16.10
N ALA A 87 13.64 26.51 16.52
CA ALA A 87 14.70 27.43 16.11
C ALA A 87 16.04 27.01 16.75
N CYS A 88 17.13 27.24 16.04
CA CYS A 88 18.48 26.94 16.52
C CYS A 88 19.49 27.88 15.87
N THR A 89 20.69 27.96 16.45
CA THR A 89 21.81 28.70 15.86
C THR A 89 22.61 27.73 14.99
N PRO A 90 22.77 27.99 13.68
CA PRO A 90 23.62 27.16 12.83
C PRO A 90 25.05 27.15 13.38
N PRO A 91 25.78 26.03 13.28
CA PRO A 91 27.19 26.00 13.66
C PRO A 91 27.94 27.09 12.89
N ALA A 92 28.73 27.89 13.61
CA ALA A 92 29.55 28.93 13.01
C ALA A 92 30.42 28.28 11.93
N LYS A 93 30.27 28.75 10.69
CA LYS A 93 31.08 28.30 9.56
C LYS A 93 32.56 28.36 9.99
N PRO A 94 33.36 27.30 9.85
CA PRO A 94 34.78 27.35 10.15
C PRO A 94 35.38 28.56 9.44
N LEU A 95 36.02 29.46 10.19
CA LEU A 95 36.70 30.62 9.60
C LEU A 95 37.74 30.10 8.61
N GLU A 96 37.46 30.21 7.32
CA GLU A 96 38.48 30.05 6.30
C GLU A 96 39.51 31.16 6.51
N THR A 97 40.77 30.75 6.68
CA THR A 97 41.93 31.62 6.84
C THR A 97 41.96 32.72 5.76
N PRO A 98 42.13 34.00 6.13
CA PRO A 98 42.06 35.11 5.20
C PRO A 98 43.20 35.06 4.18
N LYS A 99 42.84 34.92 2.89
CA LYS A 99 43.74 35.19 1.76
C LYS A 99 43.88 36.71 1.58
N PRO A 100 45.08 37.25 1.28
CA PRO A 100 45.32 38.70 1.27
C PRO A 100 44.45 39.43 0.24
N THR A 101 43.77 40.47 0.74
CA THR A 101 42.89 41.38 0.01
C THR A 101 43.69 42.37 -0.82
N THR A 102 43.49 42.38 -2.14
CA THR A 102 43.96 43.46 -3.02
C THR A 102 42.78 44.41 -3.35
N THR A 103 42.84 45.58 -2.73
CA THR A 103 42.55 46.93 -3.26
C THR A 103 41.42 47.09 -4.28
N THR A 104 40.27 47.53 -3.75
CA THR A 104 39.35 48.57 -4.26
C THR A 104 39.39 48.93 -5.75
N SER A 105 38.41 48.38 -6.47
CA SER A 105 37.87 48.91 -7.73
C SER A 105 36.33 48.81 -7.63
N PRO A 106 35.55 49.71 -8.26
CA PRO A 106 34.10 49.80 -8.05
C PRO A 106 33.42 48.47 -8.38
N VAL A 107 32.53 48.08 -7.47
CA VAL A 107 31.96 46.75 -7.27
C VAL A 107 31.26 46.24 -8.54
N ALA A 108 32.01 45.58 -9.41
CA ALA A 108 31.45 44.72 -10.43
C ALA A 108 30.84 43.52 -9.70
N ASP A 109 29.51 43.37 -9.79
CA ASP A 109 28.74 42.25 -9.27
C ASP A 109 29.34 40.91 -9.72
N LYS A 110 30.24 40.36 -8.90
CA LYS A 110 30.81 39.03 -9.13
C LYS A 110 29.79 38.01 -8.67
N CYS A 111 28.92 37.64 -9.60
CA CYS A 111 27.98 36.54 -9.49
C CYS A 111 28.77 35.22 -9.27
N THR A 112 28.59 34.55 -8.14
CA THR A 112 29.37 33.35 -7.77
C THR A 112 28.61 32.04 -7.95
N ALA A 113 27.27 32.08 -8.03
CA ALA A 113 26.40 30.94 -8.25
C ALA A 113 25.02 31.40 -8.75
N ASP A 114 24.39 30.60 -9.60
CA ASP A 114 23.05 30.82 -10.10
C ASP A 114 22.05 30.77 -8.93
N GLU A 115 21.07 31.66 -8.92
CA GLU A 115 19.98 31.61 -7.95
C GLU A 115 18.77 30.92 -8.56
N PHE A 116 18.17 30.00 -7.81
CA PHE A 116 16.94 29.32 -8.17
C PHE A 116 15.83 29.65 -7.18
N ASP A 117 14.62 29.89 -7.69
CA ASP A 117 13.39 29.93 -6.92
C ASP A 117 12.71 28.57 -6.98
N CYS A 118 12.68 27.86 -5.86
CA CYS A 118 12.01 26.59 -5.77
C CYS A 118 10.72 26.72 -4.96
N THR A 119 9.64 26.13 -5.44
CA THR A 119 8.45 25.93 -4.61
C THR A 119 8.75 24.96 -3.47
N GLU A 120 7.91 24.96 -2.44
CA GLU A 120 7.89 23.86 -1.48
C GLU A 120 7.65 22.51 -2.18
N PHE A 121 8.17 21.44 -1.58
CA PHE A 121 7.83 20.09 -2.03
C PHE A 121 6.33 19.85 -1.86
N ALA A 122 5.69 19.38 -2.94
CA ALA A 122 4.30 18.98 -2.91
C ALA A 122 4.07 17.84 -1.90
N GLN A 123 2.80 17.58 -1.58
CA GLN A 123 2.43 16.38 -0.81
C GLN A 123 2.92 15.10 -1.52
N CYS A 124 3.06 14.03 -0.75
CA CYS A 124 3.52 12.76 -1.28
C CYS A 124 2.63 12.31 -2.45
N GLY A 125 3.22 12.18 -3.64
CA GLY A 125 2.55 11.65 -4.81
C GLY A 125 2.35 10.14 -4.71
N GLU A 126 1.45 9.60 -5.54
CA GLU A 126 1.13 8.16 -5.56
C GLU A 126 2.31 7.24 -5.89
N ASN A 127 3.37 7.80 -6.49
CA ASN A 127 4.61 7.10 -6.78
C ASN A 127 5.58 7.08 -5.58
N GLY A 128 5.16 7.58 -4.43
CA GLY A 128 6.01 7.70 -3.25
C GLY A 128 7.06 8.80 -3.36
N LYS A 129 6.82 9.80 -4.23
CA LYS A 129 7.73 10.92 -4.44
C LYS A 129 7.03 12.25 -4.25
N GLN A 130 7.75 13.23 -3.72
CA GLN A 130 7.36 14.62 -3.69
C GLN A 130 8.08 15.33 -4.83
N VAL A 131 7.36 16.21 -5.52
CA VAL A 131 7.93 17.06 -6.58
C VAL A 131 7.85 18.52 -6.18
N ARG A 132 8.83 19.31 -6.61
CA ARG A 132 8.80 20.78 -6.56
C ARG A 132 9.27 21.35 -7.90
N LYS A 133 8.91 22.60 -8.18
CA LYS A 133 9.37 23.30 -9.37
C LYS A 133 10.46 24.29 -8.99
N CYS A 134 11.60 24.24 -9.68
CA CYS A 134 12.68 25.20 -9.53
C CYS A 134 12.87 26.00 -10.82
N VAL A 135 12.79 27.33 -10.72
CA VAL A 135 13.00 28.27 -11.83
C VAL A 135 14.25 29.09 -11.55
N MET A 136 15.15 29.20 -12.53
CA MET A 136 16.34 30.05 -12.40
C MET A 136 15.91 31.52 -12.31
N LYS A 137 16.24 32.17 -11.19
CA LYS A 137 16.01 33.59 -10.91
C LYS A 137 17.14 34.46 -11.42
N LYS A 138 18.39 33.99 -11.27
CA LYS A 138 19.60 34.71 -11.66
C LYS A 138 20.59 33.73 -12.28
N ASP A 139 21.01 34.01 -13.50
CA ASP A 139 22.04 33.26 -14.22
C ASP A 139 23.37 34.02 -14.10
N CYS A 140 24.39 33.36 -13.57
CA CYS A 140 25.73 33.88 -13.46
C CYS A 140 26.54 33.43 -14.69
N ALA A 141 26.71 34.33 -15.66
CA ALA A 141 27.45 34.02 -16.89
C ALA A 141 28.83 33.40 -16.61
N GLY A 142 29.08 32.21 -17.18
CA GLY A 142 30.34 31.48 -17.03
C GLY A 142 30.47 30.67 -15.73
N VAL A 143 29.46 30.69 -14.87
CA VAL A 143 29.32 29.81 -13.71
C VAL A 143 28.38 28.65 -14.07
N THR A 144 28.61 27.47 -13.51
CA THR A 144 27.71 26.33 -13.67
C THR A 144 27.29 25.87 -12.29
N THR A 145 26.03 26.13 -11.93
CA THR A 145 25.47 25.72 -10.65
C THR A 145 24.59 24.49 -10.85
N PRO A 146 24.76 23.41 -10.06
CA PRO A 146 23.85 22.28 -10.10
C PRO A 146 22.41 22.72 -9.82
N LYS A 147 21.48 22.36 -10.70
CA LYS A 147 20.05 22.64 -10.48
C LYS A 147 19.59 21.96 -9.18
N PRO A 148 18.83 22.64 -8.31
CA PRO A 148 18.31 22.01 -7.10
C PRO A 148 17.45 20.77 -7.42
N GLU A 149 17.44 19.80 -6.51
CA GLU A 149 16.62 18.58 -6.62
C GLU A 149 15.13 18.95 -6.77
N GLU A 150 14.47 18.48 -7.82
CA GLU A 150 13.03 18.72 -8.08
C GLU A 150 12.14 17.54 -7.69
N GLU A 151 12.71 16.39 -7.35
CA GLU A 151 11.99 15.18 -7.00
C GLU A 151 12.72 14.44 -5.88
N ARG A 152 12.02 14.08 -4.81
CA ARG A 152 12.58 13.28 -3.71
C ARG A 152 11.61 12.20 -3.24
N VAL A 153 12.11 11.18 -2.54
CA VAL A 153 11.26 10.18 -1.87
C VAL A 153 10.46 10.84 -0.74
N CYS A 154 9.20 10.43 -0.57
CA CYS A 154 8.39 10.92 0.53
C CYS A 154 9.04 10.62 1.88
N PRO A 155 9.17 11.63 2.76
CA PRO A 155 9.69 11.40 4.11
C PRO A 155 8.94 10.28 4.83
N GLY A 156 9.67 9.31 5.38
CA GLY A 156 9.11 8.16 6.09
C GLY A 156 8.72 6.97 5.22
N LEU A 157 8.76 7.09 3.88
CA LEU A 157 8.55 5.97 2.97
C LEU A 157 9.87 5.20 2.79
N ARG A 158 9.82 3.89 3.06
CA ARG A 158 10.94 2.96 3.04
C ARG A 158 10.83 1.92 1.94
N CYS A 159 9.63 1.45 1.64
CA CYS A 159 9.42 0.34 0.70
C CYS A 159 8.68 0.76 -0.56
N GLY A 160 7.68 1.65 -0.48
CA GLY A 160 6.80 1.96 -1.61
C GLY A 160 7.48 2.49 -2.88
N GLN A 161 8.66 3.10 -2.74
CA GLN A 161 9.46 3.76 -3.77
C GLN A 161 10.47 2.84 -4.49
N LEU A 162 10.67 1.60 -4.04
CA LEU A 162 11.66 0.72 -4.65
C LEU A 162 11.22 0.33 -6.09
N ASP A 163 12.19 0.20 -6.97
CA ASP A 163 12.02 0.06 -8.43
C ASP A 163 11.17 -1.16 -8.84
N THR A 164 11.36 -2.27 -8.17
CA THR A 164 10.84 -3.58 -8.56
C THR A 164 9.83 -4.09 -7.53
N LEU A 165 8.82 -4.81 -8.01
CA LEU A 165 7.81 -5.45 -7.17
C LEU A 165 8.46 -6.33 -6.09
N GLU A 166 9.50 -7.09 -6.46
CA GLU A 166 10.24 -7.97 -5.55
C GLU A 166 10.92 -7.20 -4.41
N LYS A 167 11.61 -6.09 -4.71
CA LYS A 167 12.23 -5.26 -3.67
C LYS A 167 11.19 -4.65 -2.75
N ARG A 168 10.06 -4.16 -3.28
CA ARG A 168 8.97 -3.58 -2.49
C ARG A 168 8.34 -4.60 -1.54
N VAL A 169 7.99 -5.78 -2.05
CA VAL A 169 7.43 -6.88 -1.25
C VAL A 169 8.42 -7.32 -0.17
N SER A 170 9.68 -7.58 -0.54
CA SER A 170 10.71 -8.02 0.40
C SER A 170 11.02 -7.00 1.48
N CYS A 171 11.02 -5.71 1.13
CA CYS A 171 11.16 -4.62 2.10
C CYS A 171 9.97 -4.60 3.07
N ARG A 172 8.74 -4.68 2.55
CA ARG A 172 7.49 -4.63 3.35
C ARG A 172 7.43 -5.74 4.40
N LEU A 173 7.86 -6.95 4.05
CA LEU A 173 7.86 -8.10 4.96
C LEU A 173 8.85 -7.96 6.13
N LYS A 174 9.82 -7.04 6.03
CA LYS A 174 10.81 -6.76 7.08
C LYS A 174 10.42 -5.59 7.98
N LEU A 175 9.34 -4.89 7.66
CA LEU A 175 8.84 -3.81 8.49
C LEU A 175 8.14 -4.36 9.73
N SER A 176 8.33 -3.68 10.86
CA SER A 176 7.47 -3.85 12.02
C SER A 176 6.03 -3.43 11.71
N GLU A 177 5.07 -3.83 12.55
CA GLU A 177 3.66 -3.48 12.34
C GLU A 177 3.42 -1.96 12.37
N SER A 178 4.16 -1.21 13.18
CA SER A 178 4.06 0.26 13.26
C SER A 178 4.66 0.95 12.03
N GLU A 179 5.79 0.45 11.52
CA GLU A 179 6.39 0.94 10.28
C GLU A 179 5.51 0.64 9.07
N LEU A 180 4.95 -0.57 9.01
CA LEU A 180 4.01 -0.97 7.97
C LEU A 180 2.71 -0.13 8.01
N ALA A 181 2.20 0.16 9.21
CA ALA A 181 1.05 1.06 9.37
C ALA A 181 1.39 2.48 8.91
N SER A 182 2.61 2.96 9.15
CA SER A 182 3.08 4.28 8.71
C SER A 182 3.23 4.35 7.19
N GLU A 183 3.80 3.31 6.56
CA GLU A 183 3.82 3.14 5.11
C GLU A 183 2.42 3.19 4.50
N PHE A 184 1.47 2.46 5.08
CA PHE A 184 0.09 2.49 4.62
C PHE A 184 -0.57 3.86 4.81
N LYS A 185 -0.22 4.62 5.85
CA LYS A 185 -0.72 6.01 6.00
C LYS A 185 -0.18 6.94 4.93
N LEU A 186 1.09 6.78 4.57
CA LEU A 186 1.76 7.62 3.56
C LEU A 186 1.34 7.24 2.13
N LEU A 187 1.24 5.95 1.86
CA LEU A 187 1.04 5.41 0.52
C LEU A 187 0.31 4.05 0.56
N TYR A 188 -0.99 4.05 0.89
CA TYR A 188 -1.82 2.84 0.79
C TYR A 188 -2.13 2.49 -0.67
N TYR A 189 -1.25 1.73 -1.30
CA TYR A 189 -1.53 1.14 -2.61
C TYR A 189 -1.18 -0.34 -2.57
N PRO A 190 -2.19 -1.24 -2.65
CA PRO A 190 -1.95 -2.61 -3.07
C PRO A 190 -1.08 -2.59 -4.33
N GLU A 191 -0.04 -3.43 -4.39
CA GLU A 191 0.94 -3.40 -5.48
C GLU A 191 0.27 -3.52 -6.86
N TYR A 192 -0.73 -4.38 -6.95
CA TYR A 192 -1.67 -4.44 -8.07
C TYR A 192 -2.25 -3.09 -8.52
N CYS A 193 -2.72 -2.24 -7.59
CA CYS A 193 -3.31 -0.93 -7.91
C CYS A 193 -2.28 0.07 -8.45
N LYS A 194 -0.97 -0.18 -8.26
CA LYS A 194 0.08 0.68 -8.85
C LYS A 194 0.22 0.51 -10.37
N THR A 195 -0.28 -0.60 -10.93
CA THR A 195 -0.16 -0.89 -12.38
C THR A 195 -1.17 -0.17 -13.27
N GLY A 196 -2.06 0.62 -12.65
CA GLY A 196 -3.05 1.40 -13.36
C GLY A 196 -2.46 2.42 -14.31
N LYS A 197 -2.98 2.45 -15.55
CA LYS A 197 -2.57 3.44 -16.55
C LYS A 197 -3.24 4.80 -16.39
N THR A 198 -4.39 4.86 -15.70
CA THR A 198 -5.17 6.08 -15.51
C THR A 198 -5.47 6.29 -14.03
N ASP A 199 -5.57 7.56 -13.63
CA ASP A 199 -5.84 7.93 -12.24
C ASP A 199 -7.22 7.44 -11.79
N ASP A 200 -8.24 7.51 -12.67
CA ASP A 200 -9.58 7.00 -12.37
C ASP A 200 -9.57 5.50 -12.09
N TRP A 201 -8.78 4.74 -12.83
CA TRP A 201 -8.64 3.31 -12.59
C TRP A 201 -8.00 3.05 -11.23
N LYS A 202 -6.92 3.77 -10.90
CA LYS A 202 -6.22 3.61 -9.62
C LYS A 202 -7.14 3.97 -8.47
N LYS A 203 -7.85 5.10 -8.54
CA LYS A 203 -8.87 5.51 -7.56
C LYS A 203 -9.92 4.44 -7.37
N GLY A 204 -10.45 3.87 -8.45
CA GLY A 204 -11.40 2.76 -8.39
C GLY A 204 -10.83 1.50 -7.73
N CYS A 205 -9.57 1.17 -8.01
CA CYS A 205 -8.86 0.05 -7.40
C CYS A 205 -8.68 0.24 -5.88
N ILE A 206 -8.24 1.43 -5.46
CA ILE A 206 -8.05 1.80 -4.05
C ILE A 206 -9.39 1.78 -3.33
N ALA A 207 -10.42 2.40 -3.90
CA ALA A 207 -11.76 2.44 -3.32
C ALA A 207 -12.33 1.03 -3.11
N LEU A 208 -12.11 0.12 -4.07
CA LEU A 208 -12.45 -1.28 -3.91
C LEU A 208 -11.73 -1.90 -2.71
N TYR A 209 -10.41 -1.75 -2.58
CA TYR A 209 -9.67 -2.28 -1.43
C TYR A 209 -10.12 -1.68 -0.09
N GLN A 210 -10.41 -0.38 -0.07
CA GLN A 210 -10.90 0.33 1.12
C GLN A 210 -12.31 -0.12 1.53
N SER A 211 -13.16 -0.50 0.56
CA SER A 211 -14.50 -1.03 0.84
C SER A 211 -14.47 -2.31 1.70
N PHE A 212 -13.36 -3.06 1.65
CA PHE A 212 -13.13 -4.23 2.50
C PHE A 212 -12.54 -3.90 3.87
N GLY A 213 -12.37 -2.61 4.22
CA GLY A 213 -11.70 -2.16 5.44
C GLY A 213 -12.21 -2.82 6.73
N LYS A 214 -13.53 -3.00 6.85
CA LYS A 214 -14.13 -3.74 7.99
C LYS A 214 -13.75 -5.22 8.02
N CYS A 215 -13.59 -5.84 6.86
CA CYS A 215 -13.19 -7.24 6.74
C CYS A 215 -11.72 -7.42 7.11
N TRP A 216 -10.84 -6.48 6.75
CA TRP A 216 -9.41 -6.55 7.09
C TRP A 216 -9.11 -6.58 8.58
N LYS A 217 -10.02 -6.06 9.41
CA LYS A 217 -9.94 -6.13 10.88
C LYS A 217 -10.26 -7.52 11.44
N MET A 218 -10.88 -8.40 10.67
CA MET A 218 -11.18 -9.77 11.08
C MET A 218 -9.94 -10.64 10.91
N PRO A 219 -9.74 -11.72 11.68
CA PRO A 219 -8.68 -12.68 11.43
C PRO A 219 -8.75 -13.31 10.02
N VAL A 220 -7.60 -13.65 9.44
CA VAL A 220 -7.50 -14.36 8.15
C VAL A 220 -8.33 -15.64 8.20
N GLY A 221 -9.17 -15.89 7.20
CA GLY A 221 -10.00 -17.11 7.15
C GLY A 221 -11.45 -16.90 6.72
N GLU A 222 -12.31 -17.88 7.04
CA GLU A 222 -13.67 -17.97 6.49
C GLU A 222 -14.57 -16.79 6.86
N LYS A 223 -14.50 -16.29 8.10
CA LYS A 223 -15.30 -15.13 8.54
C LYS A 223 -14.98 -13.88 7.71
N ARG A 224 -13.70 -13.63 7.47
CA ARG A 224 -13.23 -12.52 6.66
C ARG A 224 -13.67 -12.65 5.20
N VAL A 225 -13.60 -13.86 4.64
CA VAL A 225 -14.11 -14.17 3.29
C VAL A 225 -15.63 -13.98 3.20
N GLY A 226 -16.38 -14.36 4.24
CA GLY A 226 -17.82 -14.09 4.35
C GLY A 226 -18.13 -12.60 4.31
N CYS A 227 -17.43 -11.80 5.12
CA CYS A 227 -17.55 -10.34 5.11
C CYS A 227 -17.29 -9.73 3.71
N ALA A 228 -16.32 -10.26 2.98
CA ALA A 228 -16.03 -9.78 1.63
C ALA A 228 -17.15 -10.09 0.62
N LYS A 229 -17.81 -11.25 0.76
CA LYS A 229 -19.00 -11.58 -0.05
C LYS A 229 -20.13 -10.59 0.23
N GLU A 230 -20.34 -10.22 1.48
CA GLU A 230 -21.33 -9.20 1.85
C GLU A 230 -21.00 -7.83 1.25
N VAL A 231 -19.74 -7.38 1.33
CA VAL A 231 -19.28 -6.10 0.73
C VAL A 231 -19.52 -6.07 -0.78
N LEU A 232 -19.34 -7.20 -1.46
CA LEU A 232 -19.55 -7.32 -2.91
C LEU A 232 -20.99 -7.69 -3.30
N SER A 233 -21.89 -7.82 -2.33
CA SER A 233 -23.26 -8.31 -2.53
C SER A 233 -23.30 -9.62 -3.32
N ILE A 234 -22.43 -10.57 -2.98
CA ILE A 234 -22.34 -11.90 -3.57
C ILE A 234 -23.22 -12.85 -2.75
N GLY A 235 -24.37 -13.22 -3.32
CA GLY A 235 -25.26 -14.22 -2.74
C GLY A 235 -25.02 -15.59 -3.35
N ASP A 236 -26.11 -16.28 -3.66
CA ASP A 236 -26.08 -17.48 -4.49
C ASP A 236 -25.84 -17.05 -5.94
N LEU A 237 -24.58 -17.09 -6.34
CA LEU A 237 -24.19 -16.75 -7.69
C LEU A 237 -25.01 -17.57 -8.71
N ASN A 238 -25.38 -18.85 -8.46
CA ASN A 238 -26.02 -19.70 -9.48
C ASN A 238 -27.40 -19.14 -9.81
N LYS A 239 -28.13 -18.75 -8.76
CA LYS A 239 -29.40 -18.05 -8.91
C LYS A 239 -29.24 -16.71 -9.62
N GLU A 240 -28.21 -15.92 -9.29
CA GLU A 240 -27.93 -14.66 -9.99
C GLU A 240 -27.64 -14.89 -11.49
N LYS A 241 -26.88 -15.95 -11.81
CA LYS A 241 -26.55 -16.33 -13.18
C LYS A 241 -27.79 -16.73 -13.98
N ASP A 242 -28.63 -17.60 -13.41
CA ASP A 242 -29.84 -18.08 -14.06
C ASP A 242 -30.83 -16.92 -14.27
N ALA A 243 -30.93 -16.00 -13.30
CA ALA A 243 -31.66 -14.74 -13.44
C ALA A 243 -31.11 -13.87 -14.59
N CYS A 244 -29.78 -13.76 -14.74
CA CYS A 244 -29.18 -13.05 -15.88
C CYS A 244 -29.47 -13.74 -17.22
N ILE A 245 -29.50 -15.07 -17.27
CA ILE A 245 -29.78 -15.82 -18.51
C ILE A 245 -31.19 -15.55 -19.02
N GLY A 246 -32.16 -15.41 -18.12
CA GLY A 246 -33.56 -15.10 -18.44
C GLY A 246 -33.80 -13.70 -18.99
N LYS A 247 -32.87 -12.76 -18.79
CA LYS A 247 -32.93 -11.40 -19.35
C LYS A 247 -32.62 -11.38 -20.85
N LYS A 248 -32.98 -10.30 -21.54
CA LYS A 248 -32.74 -10.11 -22.99
C LYS A 248 -32.05 -8.77 -23.27
N GLY A 249 -31.47 -8.63 -24.46
CA GLY A 249 -30.89 -7.37 -24.94
C GLY A 249 -29.86 -6.75 -23.98
N THR A 250 -29.97 -5.44 -23.78
CA THR A 250 -29.08 -4.63 -22.93
C THR A 250 -29.15 -5.01 -21.46
N GLU A 251 -30.31 -5.43 -20.95
CA GLU A 251 -30.44 -5.88 -19.56
C GLU A 251 -29.60 -7.13 -19.26
N LYS A 252 -29.57 -8.08 -20.20
CA LYS A 252 -28.76 -9.29 -20.07
C LYS A 252 -27.27 -8.91 -20.01
N THR A 253 -26.83 -8.04 -20.91
CA THR A 253 -25.44 -7.56 -20.94
C THR A 253 -25.05 -6.89 -19.62
N ALA A 254 -25.85 -5.94 -19.14
CA ALA A 254 -25.60 -5.25 -17.87
C ALA A 254 -25.57 -6.23 -16.68
N CYS A 255 -26.48 -7.21 -16.65
CA CYS A 255 -26.51 -8.25 -15.61
C CYS A 255 -25.23 -9.09 -15.60
N VAL A 256 -24.81 -9.56 -16.78
CA VAL A 256 -23.58 -10.36 -16.93
C VAL A 256 -22.35 -9.55 -16.57
N GLU A 257 -22.25 -8.29 -16.98
CA GLU A 257 -21.15 -7.39 -16.64
C GLU A 257 -21.06 -7.13 -15.13
N ALA A 258 -22.20 -6.85 -14.48
CA ALA A 258 -22.26 -6.66 -13.03
C ALA A 258 -21.80 -7.91 -12.27
N MET A 259 -22.31 -9.08 -12.65
CA MET A 259 -21.91 -10.36 -12.04
C MET A 259 -20.42 -10.66 -12.27
N THR A 260 -19.95 -10.43 -13.49
CA THR A 260 -18.53 -10.60 -13.88
C THR A 260 -17.62 -9.72 -13.03
N LYS A 261 -18.02 -8.46 -12.81
CA LYS A 261 -17.29 -7.52 -11.93
C LYS A 261 -17.25 -8.00 -10.48
N LYS A 262 -18.38 -8.46 -9.91
CA LYS A 262 -18.43 -9.03 -8.54
C LYS A 262 -17.47 -10.21 -8.40
N VAL A 263 -17.55 -11.18 -9.31
CA VAL A 263 -16.70 -12.38 -9.26
C VAL A 263 -15.23 -12.01 -9.39
N LYS A 264 -14.86 -11.12 -10.31
CA LYS A 264 -13.48 -10.64 -10.45
C LYS A 264 -12.95 -10.03 -9.15
N ASN A 265 -13.73 -9.12 -8.57
CA ASN A 265 -13.34 -8.44 -7.33
C ASN A 265 -13.18 -9.44 -6.17
N PHE A 266 -14.04 -10.46 -6.11
CA PHE A 266 -13.94 -11.52 -5.11
C PHE A 266 -12.71 -12.42 -5.32
N VAL A 267 -12.33 -12.72 -6.57
CA VAL A 267 -11.08 -13.44 -6.86
C VAL A 267 -9.88 -12.62 -6.42
N LEU A 268 -9.82 -11.33 -6.75
CA LEU A 268 -8.75 -10.43 -6.30
C LEU A 268 -8.63 -10.39 -4.77
N PHE A 269 -9.77 -10.36 -4.07
CA PHE A 269 -9.82 -10.47 -2.61
C PHE A 269 -9.20 -11.79 -2.11
N ASN A 270 -9.59 -12.93 -2.70
CA ASN A 270 -9.06 -14.24 -2.29
C ASN A 270 -7.55 -14.39 -2.59
N LEU A 271 -7.06 -13.77 -3.66
CA LEU A 271 -5.62 -13.70 -3.92
C LEU A 271 -4.89 -12.93 -2.82
N TYR A 272 -5.44 -11.79 -2.37
CA TYR A 272 -4.89 -11.06 -1.23
C TYR A 272 -4.93 -11.90 0.07
N GLU A 273 -6.02 -12.62 0.31
CA GLU A 273 -6.12 -13.54 1.46
C GLU A 273 -5.03 -14.62 1.46
N LEU A 274 -4.64 -15.14 0.29
CA LEU A 274 -3.56 -16.12 0.20
C LEU A 274 -2.20 -15.52 0.59
N SER A 275 -1.91 -14.29 0.15
CA SER A 275 -0.72 -13.56 0.62
C SER A 275 -0.73 -13.40 2.14
N GLN A 276 -1.87 -12.98 2.72
CA GLN A 276 -2.00 -12.83 4.17
C GLN A 276 -1.83 -14.15 4.94
N LYS A 277 -2.24 -15.29 4.35
CA LYS A 277 -1.96 -16.62 4.92
C LYS A 277 -0.47 -16.96 4.88
N ALA A 278 0.22 -16.64 3.79
CA ALA A 278 1.67 -16.83 3.69
C ALA A 278 2.41 -15.97 4.72
N GLU A 279 2.06 -14.68 4.85
CA GLU A 279 2.58 -13.76 5.86
C GLU A 279 2.31 -14.26 7.29
N THR A 280 1.14 -14.87 7.54
CA THR A 280 0.83 -15.49 8.85
C THR A 280 1.78 -16.66 9.15
N LEU A 281 2.15 -17.47 8.15
CA LEU A 281 3.12 -18.56 8.32
C LEU A 281 4.54 -18.03 8.60
N LEU A 282 4.93 -16.89 8.01
CA LEU A 282 6.16 -16.18 8.38
C LEU A 282 6.14 -15.71 9.83
N LYS A 283 5.06 -15.06 10.28
CA LYS A 283 4.90 -14.64 11.69
C LYS A 283 4.94 -15.81 12.67
N GLN A 284 4.53 -17.00 12.25
CA GLN A 284 4.59 -18.23 13.03
C GLN A 284 5.97 -18.91 13.00
N GLY A 285 6.96 -18.35 12.30
CA GLY A 285 8.28 -18.95 12.12
C GLY A 285 8.28 -20.22 11.25
N LYS A 286 7.20 -20.47 10.51
CA LYS A 286 7.06 -21.66 9.65
C LYS A 286 7.64 -21.43 8.26
N ALA A 287 7.62 -20.19 7.77
CA ALA A 287 8.16 -19.81 6.46
C ALA A 287 9.29 -18.80 6.63
N THR A 288 10.23 -18.78 5.68
CA THR A 288 11.25 -17.70 5.60
C THR A 288 10.69 -16.48 4.88
N THR A 289 11.33 -15.32 5.10
CA THR A 289 10.99 -14.07 4.41
C THR A 289 11.10 -14.24 2.89
N GLU A 290 12.11 -14.96 2.40
CA GLU A 290 12.36 -15.20 0.97
C GLU A 290 11.25 -16.06 0.36
N GLN A 291 10.80 -17.12 1.07
CA GLN A 291 9.70 -17.97 0.62
C GLN A 291 8.39 -17.16 0.50
N VAL A 292 8.08 -16.34 1.50
CA VAL A 292 6.87 -15.50 1.48
C VAL A 292 6.97 -14.39 0.44
N ALA A 293 8.13 -13.73 0.31
CA ALA A 293 8.34 -12.70 -0.70
C ALA A 293 8.13 -13.25 -2.11
N ALA A 294 8.71 -14.42 -2.43
CA ALA A 294 8.53 -15.06 -3.72
C ALA A 294 7.06 -15.41 -4.00
N PHE A 295 6.34 -15.90 -2.99
CA PHE A 295 4.92 -16.20 -3.11
C PHE A 295 4.06 -14.94 -3.31
N ASP A 296 4.32 -13.88 -2.55
CA ASP A 296 3.61 -12.60 -2.68
C ASP A 296 3.85 -11.94 -4.04
N VAL A 297 5.09 -11.93 -4.54
CA VAL A 297 5.41 -11.44 -5.88
C VAL A 297 4.64 -12.20 -6.96
N TYR A 298 4.54 -13.52 -6.82
CA TYR A 298 3.74 -14.36 -7.71
C TYR A 298 2.25 -13.99 -7.65
N ILE A 299 1.69 -13.84 -6.44
CA ILE A 299 0.28 -13.45 -6.25
C ILE A 299 -0.01 -12.07 -6.86
N GLU A 300 0.84 -11.08 -6.62
CA GLU A 300 0.69 -9.73 -7.19
C GLU A 300 0.77 -9.75 -8.72
N THR A 301 1.66 -10.56 -9.29
CA THR A 301 1.75 -10.77 -10.74
C THR A 301 0.46 -11.39 -11.29
N LYS A 302 -0.13 -12.36 -10.59
CA LYS A 302 -1.42 -12.97 -11.00
C LYS A 302 -2.60 -12.02 -10.88
N LYS A 303 -2.59 -11.10 -9.91
CA LYS A 303 -3.58 -10.00 -9.85
C LYS A 303 -3.47 -9.08 -11.06
N GLN A 304 -2.26 -8.72 -11.48
CA GLN A 304 -2.02 -7.93 -12.70
C GLN A 304 -2.45 -8.68 -13.97
N GLU A 305 -2.22 -9.99 -14.03
CA GLU A 305 -2.67 -10.84 -15.14
C GLU A 305 -4.21 -10.88 -15.24
N LEU A 306 -4.93 -11.05 -14.12
CA LEU A 306 -6.41 -10.98 -14.06
C LEU A 306 -6.98 -9.63 -14.51
N GLN A 307 -6.16 -8.58 -14.48
CA GLN A 307 -6.57 -7.26 -14.90
C GLN A 307 -6.45 -7.06 -16.40
N THR A 308 -5.35 -7.54 -16.98
CA THR A 308 -5.12 -7.48 -18.43
C THR A 308 -5.94 -8.51 -19.19
N LYS A 309 -6.28 -9.64 -18.55
CA LYS A 309 -7.12 -10.71 -19.11
C LYS A 309 -8.55 -10.62 -18.57
N ASN A 310 -9.52 -10.42 -19.45
CA ASN A 310 -10.92 -10.20 -19.08
C ASN A 310 -11.85 -11.39 -19.43
N THR A 311 -11.29 -12.57 -19.69
CA THR A 311 -12.10 -13.76 -19.99
C THR A 311 -12.21 -14.68 -18.79
N VAL A 312 -13.35 -15.36 -18.66
CA VAL A 312 -13.58 -16.35 -17.59
C VAL A 312 -12.63 -17.54 -17.70
N ALA A 313 -12.23 -17.91 -18.91
CA ALA A 313 -11.25 -18.98 -19.14
C ALA A 313 -9.89 -18.60 -18.57
N ASP A 314 -9.43 -17.37 -18.78
CA ASP A 314 -8.20 -16.86 -18.18
C ASP A 314 -8.28 -16.87 -16.66
N TRP A 315 -9.41 -16.43 -16.10
CA TRP A 315 -9.57 -16.41 -14.66
C TRP A 315 -9.49 -17.82 -14.07
N LYS A 316 -10.14 -18.80 -14.71
CA LYS A 316 -10.04 -20.23 -14.34
C LYS A 316 -8.63 -20.74 -14.33
N ARG A 317 -7.89 -20.48 -15.40
CA ARG A 317 -6.50 -20.87 -15.50
C ARG A 317 -5.69 -20.24 -14.36
N ILE A 318 -5.82 -18.93 -14.14
CA ILE A 318 -5.10 -18.20 -13.08
C ILE A 318 -5.45 -18.76 -11.69
N ALA A 319 -6.73 -19.01 -11.39
CA ALA A 319 -7.13 -19.60 -10.11
C ALA A 319 -6.55 -21.01 -9.90
N GLY A 320 -6.51 -21.82 -10.97
CA GLY A 320 -5.88 -23.14 -10.95
C GLY A 320 -4.37 -23.07 -10.70
N GLU A 321 -3.67 -22.18 -11.40
CA GLU A 321 -2.24 -21.93 -11.21
C GLU A 321 -1.92 -21.44 -9.80
N VAL A 322 -2.72 -20.51 -9.27
CA VAL A 322 -2.56 -20.02 -7.88
C VAL A 322 -2.82 -21.12 -6.86
N LYS A 323 -3.84 -21.96 -7.06
CA LYS A 323 -4.11 -23.10 -6.20
C LYS A 323 -2.93 -24.07 -6.17
N ALA A 324 -2.38 -24.40 -7.35
CA ALA A 324 -1.20 -25.25 -7.45
C ALA A 324 0.02 -24.63 -6.76
N LYS A 325 0.25 -23.32 -6.96
CA LYS A 325 1.38 -22.62 -6.34
C LYS A 325 1.24 -22.53 -4.82
N TRP A 326 0.03 -22.35 -4.30
CA TRP A 326 -0.23 -22.39 -2.86
C TRP A 326 0.05 -23.78 -2.27
N ALA A 327 -0.39 -24.85 -2.93
CA ALA A 327 -0.11 -26.21 -2.48
C ALA A 327 1.40 -26.51 -2.45
N GLU A 328 2.14 -26.08 -3.49
CA GLU A 328 3.60 -26.14 -3.55
C GLU A 328 4.24 -25.37 -2.38
N PHE A 329 3.82 -24.11 -2.18
CA PHE A 329 4.29 -23.28 -1.08
C PHE A 329 4.09 -23.97 0.27
N VAL A 330 2.86 -24.38 0.61
CA VAL A 330 2.56 -25.06 1.88
C VAL A 330 3.37 -26.35 2.06
N LYS A 331 3.62 -27.12 0.99
CA LYS A 331 4.47 -28.33 1.06
C LYS A 331 5.92 -28.00 1.41
N ASN A 332 6.45 -26.89 0.91
CA ASN A 332 7.82 -26.47 1.14
C ASN A 332 8.03 -25.85 2.52
N VAL A 333 6.98 -25.28 3.12
CA VAL A 333 6.99 -24.63 4.44
C VAL A 333 6.85 -25.64 5.59
N LYS A 334 6.39 -26.86 5.30
CA LYS A 334 6.19 -27.95 6.28
C LYS A 334 7.43 -28.84 6.50
N LYS A 335 8.52 -28.58 5.80
CA LYS A 335 9.77 -29.33 5.90
C LYS A 335 10.71 -28.62 6.87
#